data_AF-A0A378CFL9-F1
#
_entry.id   AF-A0A378CFL9-F1
#
_cell.length_a   1.000
_cell.length_b   1.000
_cell.length_c   1.000
_cell.angle_alpha   90.00
_cell.angle_beta   90.00
_cell.angle_gamma   90.00
#
_symmetry.space_group_name_H-M   'P 1'
#
loop_
_entity.id
_entity.type
_entity.pdbx_description
1 polymer ?
#
loop_
_entity_poly.entity_id
_entity_poly.type
_entity_poly.pdbx_seq_one_letter_code
_entity_poly.pdbx_strand_id
1 'polypeptide(L)'
;MLKHMEKLAELKRAKLLALSLLLIAAAIFITTLALPPSPWVGALKAISEAAMVGALADWFAVVALFRRIPLPFVARHTAIIPRNKDRIADNLGRFVEEKFLDTPSLVALIRRYQPALMLGNWFSQPENARRVGQHLLAGDERFSRTDR
;
A
#
# COMPACT_ATOMS: atom_id res chain seq x y z
N MET A 1 14.82 -0.59 6.02
CA MET A 1 15.21 -1.03 4.66
C MET A 1 14.98 -2.52 4.44
N LEU A 2 15.54 -3.41 5.28
CA LEU A 2 15.37 -4.88 5.22
C LEU A 2 13.90 -5.35 5.12
N LYS A 3 13.03 -4.85 6.00
CA LYS A 3 11.59 -5.21 6.05
C LYS A 3 10.81 -4.90 4.75
N HIS A 4 11.23 -3.88 4.00
CA HIS A 4 10.61 -3.56 2.70
C HIS A 4 11.04 -4.55 1.62
N MET A 5 12.31 -4.97 1.64
CA MET A 5 12.86 -5.95 0.68
C MET A 5 12.24 -7.34 0.86
N GLU A 6 12.04 -7.77 2.11
CA GLU A 6 11.32 -9.03 2.41
C GLU A 6 9.90 -9.00 1.88
N LYS A 7 9.16 -7.93 2.13
CA LYS A 7 7.77 -7.79 1.67
C LYS A 7 7.65 -7.76 0.14
N LEU A 8 8.61 -7.12 -0.54
CA LEU A 8 8.67 -7.16 -2.01
C LEU A 8 8.98 -8.56 -2.54
N ALA A 9 9.85 -9.32 -1.86
CA ALA A 9 10.16 -10.69 -2.23
C ALA A 9 8.95 -11.64 -2.03
N GLU A 10 8.23 -11.50 -0.92
CA GLU A 10 6.97 -12.24 -0.67
C GLU A 10 5.92 -11.95 -1.74
N LEU A 11 5.71 -10.68 -2.08
CA LEU A 11 4.76 -10.29 -3.12
C LEU A 11 5.14 -10.86 -4.48
N LYS A 12 6.43 -10.85 -4.84
CA LYS A 12 6.92 -11.47 -6.09
C LYS A 12 6.65 -12.97 -6.11
N ARG A 13 6.91 -13.67 -4.99
CA ARG A 13 6.64 -15.11 -4.87
C ARG A 13 5.16 -15.44 -5.00
N ALA A 14 4.29 -14.71 -4.30
CA ALA A 14 2.84 -14.92 -4.38
C ALA A 14 2.31 -14.70 -5.81
N LYS A 15 2.76 -13.64 -6.48
CA LYS A 15 2.40 -13.38 -7.90
C LYS A 15 2.91 -14.48 -8.83
N LEU A 16 4.13 -14.95 -8.62
CA LEU A 16 4.71 -16.02 -9.44
C LEU A 16 3.96 -17.35 -9.24
N LEU A 17 3.57 -17.68 -8.01
CA LEU A 17 2.79 -18.87 -7.68
C LEU A 17 1.40 -18.83 -8.31
N ALA A 18 0.70 -17.71 -8.20
CA ALA A 18 -0.61 -17.53 -8.83
C ALA A 18 -0.52 -17.66 -10.36
N LEU A 19 0.50 -17.04 -10.97
CA LEU A 19 0.75 -17.15 -12.41
C LEU A 19 1.13 -18.58 -12.83
N SER A 20 1.95 -19.27 -12.05
CA SER A 20 2.37 -20.64 -12.38
C SER A 20 1.19 -21.60 -12.30
N LEU A 21 0.33 -21.48 -11.29
CA LEU A 21 -0.90 -22.27 -11.19
C LEU A 21 -1.83 -22.06 -12.40
N LEU A 22 -1.99 -20.80 -12.83
CA LEU A 22 -2.78 -20.48 -14.03
C LEU A 22 -2.18 -21.09 -15.29
N LEU A 23 -0.87 -20.99 -15.47
CA LEU A 23 -0.17 -21.58 -16.63
C LEU A 23 -0.26 -23.11 -16.63
N ILE A 24 -0.18 -23.75 -15.46
CA ILE A 24 -0.38 -25.20 -15.33
C ILE A 24 -1.80 -25.59 -15.73
N ALA A 25 -2.82 -24.89 -15.23
CA ALA A 25 -4.21 -25.15 -15.61
C ALA A 25 -4.44 -24.99 -17.12
N ALA A 26 -3.87 -23.93 -17.72
CA ALA A 26 -3.93 -23.71 -19.16
C ALA A 26 -3.19 -24.80 -19.96
N ALA A 27 -2.01 -25.23 -19.50
CA ALA A 27 -1.25 -26.30 -20.14
C ALA A 27 -2.00 -27.64 -20.09
N ILE A 28 -2.62 -27.97 -18.94
CA ILE A 28 -3.47 -29.17 -18.82
C ILE A 28 -4.64 -29.08 -19.79
N PHE A 29 -5.34 -27.94 -19.84
CA PHE A 29 -6.44 -27.73 -20.77
C PHE A 29 -5.99 -27.93 -22.23
N ILE A 30 -4.89 -27.30 -22.66
CA ILE A 30 -4.34 -27.46 -24.01
C ILE A 30 -3.98 -28.92 -24.30
N THR A 31 -3.35 -29.60 -23.33
CA THR A 31 -2.98 -31.02 -23.48
C THR A 31 -4.23 -31.88 -23.66
N THR A 32 -5.31 -31.62 -22.92
CA THR A 32 -6.57 -32.36 -23.06
C THR A 32 -7.23 -32.19 -24.44
N LEU A 33 -6.92 -31.13 -25.19
CA LEU A 33 -7.43 -30.94 -26.56
C LEU A 33 -6.75 -31.86 -27.58
N ALA A 34 -5.51 -32.28 -27.32
CA ALA A 34 -4.74 -33.17 -28.20
C ALA A 34 -4.95 -34.66 -27.89
N LEU A 35 -5.59 -34.98 -26.75
CA LEU A 35 -5.87 -36.36 -26.34
C LEU A 35 -7.20 -36.87 -26.91
N PRO A 36 -7.33 -38.18 -27.19
CA PRO A 36 -8.59 -38.76 -27.59
C PRO A 36 -9.67 -38.59 -26.50
N PRO A 37 -10.93 -38.32 -26.88
CA PRO A 37 -12.01 -38.08 -25.94
C PRO A 37 -12.30 -39.34 -25.11
N SER A 38 -11.98 -39.26 -23.83
CA SER A 38 -12.24 -40.27 -22.80
C SER A 38 -12.94 -39.59 -21.61
N PRO A 39 -13.81 -40.28 -20.85
CA PRO A 39 -14.48 -39.72 -19.69
C PRO A 39 -13.52 -39.01 -18.71
N TRP A 40 -12.33 -39.57 -18.50
CA TRP A 40 -11.29 -38.98 -17.66
C TRP A 40 -10.69 -37.71 -18.25
N VAL A 41 -10.46 -37.68 -19.57
CA VAL A 41 -9.93 -36.50 -20.27
C VAL A 41 -10.98 -35.38 -20.28
N GLY A 42 -12.27 -35.72 -20.43
CA GLY A 42 -13.38 -34.77 -20.34
C GLY A 42 -13.52 -34.14 -18.96
N ALA A 43 -13.41 -34.93 -17.89
CA ALA A 43 -13.41 -34.43 -16.52
C ALA A 43 -12.23 -33.48 -16.26
N LEU A 44 -11.02 -33.87 -16.69
CA LEU A 44 -9.82 -33.05 -16.53
C LEU A 44 -9.93 -31.74 -17.32
N LYS A 45 -10.43 -31.80 -18.55
CA LYS A 45 -10.71 -30.62 -19.38
C LYS A 45 -11.66 -29.66 -18.69
N ALA A 46 -12.78 -30.15 -18.17
CA ALA A 46 -13.78 -29.31 -17.51
C ALA A 46 -13.24 -28.65 -16.24
N ILE A 47 -12.46 -29.39 -15.43
CA ILE A 47 -11.82 -28.84 -14.22
C ILE A 47 -10.81 -27.76 -14.60
N SER A 48 -9.95 -28.01 -15.60
CA SER A 48 -8.97 -27.03 -16.06
C SER A 48 -9.61 -25.79 -16.68
N GLU A 49 -10.70 -25.96 -17.44
CA GLU A 49 -11.48 -24.87 -18.00
C GLU A 49 -12.10 -24.01 -16.90
N ALA A 50 -12.75 -24.63 -15.90
CA ALA A 50 -13.32 -23.93 -14.76
C ALA A 50 -12.26 -23.18 -13.94
N ALA A 51 -11.10 -23.80 -13.70
CA ALA A 51 -9.99 -23.17 -12.98
C ALA A 51 -9.44 -21.95 -13.74
N MET A 52 -9.27 -22.06 -15.06
CA MET A 52 -8.76 -20.96 -15.90
C MET A 52 -9.75 -19.79 -15.94
N VAL A 53 -11.04 -20.06 -16.17
CA VAL A 53 -12.08 -19.02 -16.19
C VAL A 53 -12.22 -18.36 -14.82
N GLY A 54 -12.18 -19.14 -13.74
CA GLY A 54 -12.24 -18.62 -12.36
C GLY A 54 -11.09 -17.68 -12.03
N ALA A 55 -9.86 -18.05 -12.40
CA ALA A 55 -8.69 -17.19 -12.21
C ALA A 55 -8.75 -15.89 -13.03
N LEU A 56 -9.24 -15.96 -14.27
CA LEU A 56 -9.46 -14.77 -15.10
C LEU A 56 -10.55 -13.85 -14.53
N ALA A 57 -11.61 -14.43 -13.97
CA ALA A 57 -12.70 -13.69 -13.34
C ALA A 57 -12.23 -12.94 -12.08
N ASP A 58 -11.45 -13.60 -11.22
CA ASP A 58 -10.86 -12.96 -10.03
C ASP A 58 -9.93 -11.80 -10.40
N TRP A 59 -9.05 -12.01 -11.39
CA TRP A 59 -8.22 -10.92 -11.93
C TRP A 59 -9.06 -9.74 -12.40
N PHE A 60 -10.12 -10.02 -13.17
CA PHE A 60 -11.02 -8.99 -13.67
C PHE A 60 -11.71 -8.22 -12.53
N ALA A 61 -12.16 -8.91 -11.48
CA ALA A 61 -12.82 -8.29 -10.33
C ALA A 61 -11.90 -7.30 -9.60
N VAL A 62 -10.67 -7.70 -9.30
CA VAL A 62 -9.69 -6.82 -8.63
C VAL A 62 -9.30 -5.63 -9.51
N VAL A 63 -9.06 -5.87 -10.81
CA VAL A 63 -8.75 -4.80 -11.75
C VAL A 63 -9.93 -3.84 -11.89
N ALA A 64 -11.17 -4.33 -11.98
CA ALA A 64 -12.37 -3.49 -12.06
C ALA A 64 -12.55 -2.60 -10.82
N LEU A 65 -12.18 -3.09 -9.64
CA LEU A 65 -12.31 -2.37 -8.39
C LEU A 65 -11.29 -1.21 -8.28
N PHE A 66 -10.06 -1.42 -8.74
CA PHE A 66 -8.96 -0.48 -8.48
C PHE A 66 -8.39 0.25 -9.70
N ARG A 67 -8.63 -0.24 -10.91
CA ARG A 67 -8.01 0.28 -12.13
C ARG A 67 -9.07 0.52 -13.19
N ARG A 68 -8.97 1.65 -13.89
CA ARG A 68 -9.88 1.95 -14.99
C ARG A 68 -9.63 0.96 -16.13
N ILE A 69 -10.62 0.13 -16.42
CA ILE A 69 -10.53 -0.86 -17.50
C ILE A 69 -10.47 -0.09 -18.83
N PRO A 70 -9.46 -0.32 -19.70
CA PRO A 70 -9.31 0.39 -20.97
C PRO A 70 -10.30 -0.04 -22.06
N LEU A 71 -11.29 -0.89 -21.75
CA LEU A 71 -12.35 -1.31 -22.67
C LEU A 71 -13.47 -0.25 -22.70
N PRO A 72 -13.67 0.45 -23.83
CA PRO A 72 -14.56 1.62 -23.91
C PRO A 72 -16.06 1.30 -23.68
N PHE A 73 -16.47 0.04 -23.87
CA PHE A 73 -17.85 -0.40 -23.64
C PHE A 73 -18.16 -0.66 -22.16
N VAL A 74 -17.23 -1.30 -21.43
CA VAL A 74 -17.44 -1.73 -20.04
C VAL A 74 -17.22 -0.58 -19.06
N ALA A 75 -16.26 0.32 -19.38
CA ALA A 75 -15.88 1.46 -18.54
C ALA A 75 -17.01 2.47 -18.27
N ARG A 76 -18.11 2.43 -19.03
CA ARG A 76 -19.22 3.37 -18.92
C ARG A 76 -20.08 3.15 -17.66
N HIS A 77 -20.16 1.92 -17.16
CA HIS A 77 -21.03 1.54 -16.03
C HIS A 77 -20.31 0.98 -14.79
N THR A 78 -19.02 0.62 -14.86
CA THR A 78 -18.24 0.08 -13.72
C THR A 78 -17.31 1.09 -13.04
N ALA A 79 -17.21 2.33 -13.53
CA ALA A 79 -16.25 3.31 -13.03
C ALA A 79 -16.70 4.11 -11.78
N ILE A 80 -17.53 3.54 -10.90
CA ILE A 80 -18.11 4.27 -9.75
C ILE A 80 -17.02 4.75 -8.77
N ILE A 81 -16.06 3.89 -8.43
CA ILE A 81 -14.96 4.19 -7.49
C ILE A 81 -13.96 5.21 -8.07
N PRO A 82 -13.40 5.04 -9.29
CA PRO A 82 -12.47 6.02 -9.85
C PRO A 82 -13.12 7.38 -10.13
N ARG A 83 -14.42 7.43 -10.46
CA ARG A 83 -15.13 8.69 -10.73
C ARG A 83 -15.41 9.51 -9.46
N ASN A 84 -15.54 8.86 -8.31
CA ASN A 84 -15.80 9.53 -7.02
C ASN A 84 -14.59 9.58 -6.08
N LYS A 85 -13.38 9.20 -6.53
CA LYS A 85 -12.18 9.17 -5.68
C LYS A 85 -11.92 10.51 -4.99
N ASP A 86 -12.15 11.61 -5.70
CA ASP A 86 -11.89 12.96 -5.19
C ASP A 86 -12.92 13.31 -4.10
N ARG A 87 -14.20 12.98 -4.32
CA ARG A 87 -15.26 13.14 -3.33
C ARG A 87 -15.04 12.27 -2.08
N ILE A 88 -14.51 11.06 -2.26
CA ILE A 88 -14.16 10.16 -1.14
C ILE A 88 -12.96 10.72 -0.37
N ALA A 89 -11.95 11.26 -1.07
CA ALA A 89 -10.79 11.90 -0.45
C ALA A 89 -11.20 13.16 0.35
N ASP A 90 -12.05 14.01 -0.21
CA ASP A 90 -12.57 15.21 0.47
C ASP A 90 -13.38 14.84 1.72
N ASN A 91 -14.25 13.84 1.63
CA ASN A 91 -15.05 13.39 2.79
C ASN A 91 -14.19 12.73 3.86
N LEU A 92 -13.14 11.98 3.47
CA LEU A 92 -12.20 11.39 4.42
C LEU A 92 -11.35 12.46 5.10
N GLY A 93 -10.91 13.49 4.36
CA GLY A 93 -10.21 14.64 4.91
C GLY A 93 -11.04 15.36 5.96
N ARG A 94 -12.31 15.64 5.63
CA ARG A 94 -13.26 16.26 6.56
C ARG A 94 -13.54 15.38 7.78
N PHE A 95 -13.66 14.07 7.61
CA PHE A 95 -13.81 13.14 8.73
C PHE A 95 -12.60 13.11 9.66
N VAL A 96 -11.37 13.13 9.12
CA VAL A 96 -10.15 13.19 9.92
C VAL A 96 -10.05 14.52 10.65
N GLU A 97 -10.41 15.62 10.00
CA GLU A 97 -10.48 16.95 10.62
C GLU A 97 -11.48 16.95 11.79
N GLU A 98 -12.71 16.50 11.56
CA GLU A 98 -13.78 16.50 12.55
C GLU A 98 -13.57 15.50 13.71
N LYS A 99 -12.92 14.35 13.46
CA LYS A 99 -12.77 13.28 14.47
C LYS A 99 -11.41 13.23 15.14
N PHE A 100 -10.35 13.66 14.48
CA PHE A 100 -8.98 13.57 15.01
C PHE A 100 -8.32 14.93 15.23
N LEU A 101 -8.73 15.98 14.51
CA LEU A 101 -8.16 17.33 14.64
C LEU A 101 -9.10 18.31 15.32
N ASP A 102 -10.17 17.83 15.94
CA ASP A 102 -11.01 18.65 16.80
C ASP A 102 -10.14 19.34 17.88
N THR A 103 -10.19 20.67 17.92
CA THR A 103 -9.30 21.51 18.75
C THR A 103 -9.29 21.07 20.23
N PRO A 104 -10.46 20.78 20.86
CA PRO A 104 -10.53 20.14 22.17
C PRO A 104 -9.73 18.84 22.30
N SER A 105 -9.82 17.94 21.31
CA SER A 105 -9.16 16.63 21.31
C SER A 105 -7.64 16.75 21.17
N LEU A 106 -7.17 17.65 20.31
CA LEU A 106 -5.74 17.98 20.17
C LEU A 106 -5.19 18.61 21.45
N VAL A 107 -5.90 19.56 22.05
CA VAL A 107 -5.48 20.20 23.31
C VAL A 107 -5.44 19.18 24.45
N ALA A 108 -6.41 18.27 24.54
CA ALA A 108 -6.40 17.18 25.53
C ALA A 108 -5.20 16.25 25.33
N LEU A 109 -4.84 15.91 24.09
CA LEU A 109 -3.69 15.06 23.80
C LEU A 109 -2.36 15.76 24.14
N ILE A 110 -2.20 17.04 23.79
CA ILE A 110 -1.01 17.84 24.14
C ILE A 110 -0.88 17.97 25.65
N ARG A 111 -1.99 18.22 26.37
CA ARG A 111 -1.99 18.27 27.84
C ARG A 111 -1.66 16.93 28.48
N ARG A 112 -2.05 15.81 27.86
CA ARG A 112 -1.76 14.47 28.37
C ARG A 112 -0.28 14.10 28.27
N TYR A 113 0.38 14.47 27.17
CA TYR A 113 1.79 14.11 26.94
C TYR A 113 2.79 15.19 27.38
N GLN A 114 2.33 16.39 27.73
CA GLN A 114 3.13 17.52 28.23
C GLN A 114 4.51 17.65 27.55
N PRO A 115 4.58 17.74 26.21
CA PRO A 115 5.84 17.72 25.47
C PRO A 115 6.78 18.86 25.87
N ALA A 116 6.23 20.02 26.26
CA ALA A 116 7.00 21.15 26.78
C ALA A 116 7.74 20.82 28.09
N LEU A 117 7.12 20.05 28.99
CA LEU A 117 7.76 19.59 30.23
C LEU A 117 8.80 18.50 29.96
N MET A 118 8.53 17.59 29.02
CA MET A 118 9.54 16.61 28.57
C MET A 118 10.77 17.31 27.99
N LEU A 119 10.57 18.28 27.10
CA LEU A 119 11.67 19.06 26.51
C LEU A 119 12.38 19.90 27.56
N GLY A 120 11.63 20.57 28.45
CA GLY A 120 12.20 21.33 29.56
C GLY A 120 13.07 20.46 30.47
N ASN A 121 12.58 19.30 30.88
CA ASN A 121 13.35 18.35 31.69
C ASN A 121 14.58 17.81 30.94
N TRP A 122 14.49 17.62 29.63
CA TRP A 122 15.64 17.22 28.82
C TRP A 122 16.70 18.32 28.76
N PHE A 123 16.30 19.59 28.59
CA PHE A 123 17.19 20.75 28.60
C PHE A 123 17.81 21.03 29.97
N SER A 124 17.08 20.74 31.06
CA SER A 124 17.58 20.91 32.43
C SER A 124 18.70 19.93 32.81
N GLN A 125 18.97 18.90 31.98
CA GLN A 125 20.11 18.02 32.18
C GLN A 125 21.40 18.70 31.67
N PRO A 126 22.42 18.87 32.53
CA PRO A 126 23.66 19.58 32.18
C PRO A 126 24.45 18.94 31.02
N GLU A 127 24.31 17.64 30.81
CA GLU A 127 24.83 16.91 29.65
C GLU A 127 24.19 17.35 28.33
N ASN A 128 22.86 17.54 28.31
CA ASN A 128 22.12 17.88 27.09
C ASN A 128 22.23 19.38 26.78
N ALA A 129 22.20 20.23 27.82
CA ALA A 129 22.47 21.66 27.67
C ALA A 129 23.85 21.92 27.06
N ARG A 130 24.89 21.18 27.49
CA ARG A 130 26.22 21.24 26.86
C ARG A 130 26.22 20.77 25.42
N ARG A 131 25.51 19.70 25.08
CA ARG A 131 25.43 19.22 23.69
C ARG A 131 24.82 20.28 22.77
N VAL A 132 23.77 20.97 23.22
CA VAL A 132 23.13 22.05 22.44
C VAL A 132 24.03 23.29 22.37
N GLY A 133 24.67 23.66 23.48
CA GLY A 133 25.65 24.75 23.51
C GLY A 133 26.84 24.50 22.58
N GLN A 134 27.35 23.27 22.54
CA GLN A 134 28.42 22.88 21.61
C GLN A 134 27.97 22.95 20.14
N HIS A 135 26.71 22.65 19.83
CA HIS A 135 26.18 22.80 18.46
C HIS A 135 25.98 24.26 18.06
N LEU A 136 25.58 25.13 19.00
CA LEU A 136 25.48 26.57 18.77
C LEU A 136 26.85 27.20 18.54
N LEU A 137 27.85 26.84 19.35
CA LEU A 137 29.24 27.32 19.19
C LEU A 137 29.90 26.77 17.91
N ALA A 138 29.62 25.50 17.54
CA ALA A 138 30.08 24.93 16.28
C ALA A 138 29.32 25.44 15.03
N GLY A 139 28.18 26.11 15.22
CA GLY A 139 27.46 26.84 14.18
C GLY A 139 28.03 28.24 13.97
N ASP A 140 28.39 28.92 15.07
CA ASP A 140 28.96 30.26 15.09
C ASP A 140 30.34 30.35 14.41
N GLU A 141 31.22 29.36 14.65
CA GLU A 141 32.51 29.26 13.94
C GLU A 141 32.36 29.05 12.42
N ARG A 142 31.24 28.49 11.96
CA ARG A 142 30.95 28.29 10.54
C ARG A 142 30.50 29.57 9.84
N PHE A 143 29.84 30.47 10.56
CA PHE A 143 29.39 31.76 10.03
C PHE A 143 30.57 32.75 9.93
N SER A 144 31.46 32.79 10.93
CA SER A 144 32.62 33.70 10.94
C SER A 144 33.74 33.39 9.92
N ARG A 145 33.70 32.24 9.22
CA ARG A 145 34.68 31.89 8.18
C ARG A 145 34.24 32.27 6.76
N THR A 146 32.97 32.66 6.56
CA THR A 146 32.42 32.99 5.24
C THR A 146 32.53 34.48 4.88
N ASP A 147 32.79 35.36 5.86
CA ASP A 147 32.91 36.82 5.67
C ASP A 147 34.38 37.32 5.68
N ARG A 148 35.32 36.58 5.05
CA ARG A 148 36.69 37.08 4.80
C ARG A 148 37.19 36.78 3.40
#